data_AF-A0A9X8ZZ45-F1
#
_entry.id   AF-A0A9X8ZZ45-F1
#
_cell.length_a   1.000
_cell.length_b   1.000
_cell.length_c   1.000
_cell.angle_alpha   90.00
_cell.angle_beta   90.00
_cell.angle_gamma   90.00
#
_symmetry.space_group_name_H-M   'P 1'
#
loop_
_entity.id
_entity.type
_entity.pdbx_description
1 polymer ?
#
loop_
_entity_poly.entity_id
_entity_poly.type
_entity_poly.pdbx_seq_one_letter_code
_entity_poly.pdbx_strand_id
1 'polypeptide(L)' 'MKKIILIGSGGSGKSTLARQLGNKLNIKVHHLDALFWKPNWEGVPREEQITVQNNLIKDEKWIIDGNYGGTMGIRL' A
#
# COMPACT_ATOMS: atom_id res chain seq x y z
N MET A 1 -0.79 -2.45 18.07
CA MET A 1 -0.61 -1.89 16.71
C MET A 1 -0.53 -3.02 15.71
N LYS A 2 -1.21 -2.94 14.56
CA LYS A 2 -1.10 -3.95 13.49
C LYS A 2 -0.82 -3.23 12.18
N LYS A 3 0.47 -3.07 11.87
CA LYS A 3 1.01 -2.45 10.66
C LYS A 3 1.64 -3.55 9.82
N ILE A 4 1.15 -3.78 8.61
CA ILE A 4 1.61 -4.89 7.77
C ILE A 4 1.96 -4.34 6.39
N ILE A 5 3.19 -4.59 5.95
CA ILE A 5 3.64 -4.29 4.59
C ILE A 5 3.69 -5.59 3.81
N LEU A 6 3.10 -5.61 2.62
CA LEU A 6 3.18 -6.74 1.70
C LEU A 6 4.06 -6.37 0.50
N ILE A 7 5.15 -7.12 0.34
CA ILE A 7 6.19 -6.93 -0.69
C ILE A 7 6.40 -8.26 -1.40
N GLY A 8 6.71 -8.20 -2.70
CA GLY A 8 7.00 -9.36 -3.53
C GLY A 8 6.79 -9.05 -5.02
N SER A 9 7.21 -9.97 -5.87
CA SER A 9 7.17 -9.83 -7.33
C SER A 9 5.74 -9.65 -7.89
N GLY A 10 5.63 -9.08 -9.09
CA GLY A 10 4.36 -9.07 -9.83
C GLY A 10 3.84 -10.50 -10.03
N GLY A 11 2.52 -10.70 -9.89
CA GLY A 11 1.92 -12.03 -10.06
C GLY A 11 2.06 -13.00 -8.87
N SER A 12 2.81 -12.68 -7.81
CA SER A 12 3.01 -13.58 -6.66
C SER A 12 1.80 -13.75 -5.72
N GLY A 13 0.65 -13.14 -6.02
CA GLY A 13 -0.57 -13.26 -5.22
C GLY A 13 -0.70 -12.29 -4.03
N LYS A 14 0.17 -11.29 -3.89
CA LYS A 14 0.14 -10.30 -2.78
C LYS A 14 -1.22 -9.66 -2.56
N SER A 15 -1.86 -9.17 -3.62
CA SER A 15 -3.14 -8.48 -3.49
C SER A 15 -4.26 -9.43 -3.05
N THR A 16 -4.17 -10.71 -3.40
CA THR A 16 -5.06 -11.76 -2.87
C THR A 16 -4.83 -11.96 -1.38
N LEU A 17 -3.57 -12.13 -0.96
CA LEU A 17 -3.20 -12.26 0.45
C LEU A 17 -3.60 -11.02 1.26
N ALA A 18 -3.40 -9.82 0.72
CA ALA A 18 -3.76 -8.55 1.35
C ALA A 18 -5.24 -8.48 1.69
N ARG A 19 -6.11 -8.83 0.72
CA ARG A 19 -7.57 -8.88 0.92
C ARG A 19 -7.97 -9.93 1.95
N GLN A 20 -7.38 -11.12 1.88
CA GLN A 20 -7.65 -12.18 2.86
C GLN A 20 -7.26 -11.76 4.28
N LEU A 21 -6.09 -11.15 4.45
CA LEU A 21 -5.62 -10.61 5.72
C LEU A 21 -6.51 -9.47 6.22
N GLY A 22 -6.88 -8.54 5.34
CA GLY A 22 -7.77 -7.43 5.65
C GLY A 22 -9.11 -7.91 6.20
N ASN A 23 -9.74 -8.87 5.51
CA ASN A 23 -11.00 -9.48 5.94
C ASN A 23 -10.85 -10.23 7.26
N LYS A 24 -9.80 -11.06 7.40
CA LYS A 24 -9.60 -11.90 8.59
C LYS A 24 -9.24 -11.08 9.84
N LEU A 25 -8.52 -9.97 9.67
CA LEU A 25 -8.06 -9.12 10.77
C LEU A 25 -8.96 -7.92 11.02
N ASN A 26 -9.94 -7.68 10.14
CA ASN A 26 -10.75 -6.46 10.10
C ASN A 26 -9.87 -5.20 10.05
N ILE A 27 -8.93 -5.17 9.10
CA ILE A 27 -7.98 -4.07 8.89
C ILE A 27 -8.09 -3.57 7.45
N LYS A 28 -8.08 -2.25 7.28
CA LYS A 28 -8.12 -1.60 5.97
C LYS A 28 -6.87 -1.93 5.15
N VAL A 29 -7.09 -2.29 3.89
CA VAL A 29 -6.05 -2.61 2.92
C VAL A 29 -5.89 -1.44 1.94
N HIS A 30 -4.65 -1.01 1.73
CA HIS A 30 -4.28 -0.01 0.76
C HIS A 30 -3.37 -0.63 -0.30
N HIS A 31 -3.83 -0.70 -1.54
CA HIS A 31 -3.03 -1.14 -2.68
C HIS A 31 -2.38 0.10 -3.31
N LEU A 32 -1.05 0.22 -3.24
CA LEU A 32 -0.35 1.41 -3.72
C LEU A 32 -0.50 1.58 -5.24
N ASP A 33 -0.51 0.50 -6.01
CA ASP A 33 -0.71 0.57 -7.46
C ASP A 33 -2.05 1.26 -7.81
N ALA A 34 -3.10 0.98 -7.04
CA ALA A 34 -4.43 1.60 -7.25
C ALA A 34 -4.46 3.10 -6.86
N LEU A 35 -3.52 3.55 -6.04
CA LEU A 35 -3.42 4.94 -5.60
C LEU A 35 -2.48 5.76 -6.49
N PHE A 36 -1.49 5.11 -7.11
CA PHE A 36 -0.39 5.78 -7.79
C PHE A 36 -0.49 5.78 -9.32
N TRP A 37 -1.42 5.02 -9.89
CA TRP A 37 -1.71 5.04 -11.32
C TRP A 37 -3.08 5.66 -11.59
N LYS A 38 -3.08 6.79 -12.29
CA LYS A 38 -4.27 7.50 -12.80
C LYS A 38 -4.74 6.88 -14.13
N PRO A 39 -5.93 7.26 -14.65
CA PRO A 39 -6.34 6.88 -15.99
C PRO A 39 -5.25 7.13 -17.03
N ASN A 40 -5.23 6.32 -18.10
CA ASN A 40 -4.19 6.32 -19.12
C ASN A 40 -2.79 5.91 -18.63
N TRP A 41 -2.70 5.20 -17.50
CA TRP A 41 -1.43 4.73 -16.93
C TRP A 41 -0.49 5.88 -16.59
N GLU A 42 -1.04 7.01 -16.16
CA GLU A 42 -0.26 8.14 -15.72
C GLU A 42 0.11 7.98 -14.24
N GLY A 43 1.41 7.92 -13.95
CA GLY A 43 1.90 7.82 -12.58
C GLY A 43 1.75 9.13 -11.81
N VAL A 44 1.37 9.06 -10.54
CA VAL A 44 1.33 10.26 -9.68
C VAL A 44 2.77 10.74 -9.37
N PRO A 45 3.00 12.06 -9.24
CA PRO A 45 4.30 12.61 -8.84
C PRO A 45 4.77 12.05 -7.49
N ARG A 46 6.09 11.99 -7.27
CA ARG A 46 6.67 11.45 -6.04
C ARG A 46 6.18 12.15 -4.78
N GLU A 47 5.98 13.47 -4.83
CA GLU A 47 5.45 14.26 -3.71
C GLU A 47 4.01 13.85 -3.34
N GLU A 48 3.19 13.52 -4.34
CA GLU A 48 1.84 12.98 -4.13
C GLU A 48 1.92 11.59 -3.48
N GLN A 49 2.84 10.71 -3.92
CA GLN A 49 3.06 9.40 -3.31
C GLN A 49 3.43 9.51 -1.83
N ILE A 50 4.32 10.45 -1.49
CA ILE A 50 4.76 10.73 -0.12
C ILE A 50 3.58 11.22 0.71
N THR A 51 2.83 12.19 0.19
CA THR A 51 1.67 12.79 0.88
C THR A 51 0.59 11.76 1.16
N VAL A 52 0.24 10.95 0.17
CA VAL A 52 -0.74 9.88 0.30
C VAL A 52 -0.28 8.89 1.38
N GLN A 53 0.95 8.36 1.28
CA GLN A 53 1.45 7.38 2.26
C GLN A 53 1.52 7.94 3.68
N ASN A 54 1.97 9.19 3.86
CA ASN A 54 1.98 9.87 5.16
C ASN A 54 0.57 9.99 5.76
N ASN A 55 -0.47 10.12 4.94
CA ASN A 55 -1.84 10.10 5.43
C ASN A 55 -2.32 8.68 5.78
N LEU A 56 -1.95 7.66 4.99
CA LEU A 56 -2.32 6.27 5.28
C LEU A 56 -1.75 5.77 6.62
N ILE A 57 -0.50 6.12 6.91
CA ILE A 57 0.19 5.62 8.11
C ILE A 57 -0.28 6.26 9.42
N LYS A 58 -1.15 7.29 9.35
CA LYS A 58 -1.78 7.91 10.53
C LYS A 58 -2.77 6.98 11.21
N ASP A 59 -3.35 6.03 10.46
CA ASP A 59 -4.24 5.02 11.02
C ASP A 59 -3.46 4.08 11.96
N GLU A 60 -4.05 3.69 13.09
CA GLU A 60 -3.40 2.80 14.06
C GLU A 60 -3.19 1.37 13.53
N LYS A 61 -3.97 0.98 12.52
CA LYS A 61 -3.98 -0.34 11.89
C LYS A 61 -4.13 -0.20 10.38
N TRP A 62 -3.22 -0.79 9.63
CA TRP A 62 -3.26 -0.78 8.17
C TRP A 62 -2.52 -1.98 7.59
N ILE A 63 -2.93 -2.37 6.38
CA ILE A 63 -2.18 -3.26 5.50
C ILE A 63 -1.87 -2.45 4.24
N ILE A 64 -0.59 -2.32 3.88
CA ILE A 64 -0.17 -1.65 2.64
C ILE A 64 0.48 -2.67 1.72
N ASP A 65 -0.10 -2.87 0.54
CA ASP A 65 0.38 -3.74 -0.53
C ASP A 65 1.06 -2.90 -1.62
N GLY A 66 2.36 -3.11 -1.84
CA GLY A 66 3.09 -2.45 -2.92
C GLY A 66 4.60 -2.31 -2.66
N ASN A 67 5.40 -2.49 -3.72
CA ASN A 67 6.87 -2.50 -3.65
C ASN A 67 7.53 -1.17 -4.08
N TYR A 68 7.00 -0.03 -3.60
CA TYR A 68 7.55 1.29 -3.89
C TYR A 68 8.76 1.59 -2.99
N GLY A 69 9.96 1.16 -3.43
CA GLY A 69 11.20 1.26 -2.66
C GLY A 69 11.57 2.69 -2.25
N GLY A 70 11.36 3.67 -3.15
CA GLY A 70 11.70 5.08 -2.91
C GLY A 70 10.92 5.77 -1.79
N THR A 71 9.86 5.14 -1.27
CA THR A 71 9.04 5.61 -0.13
C THR A 71 8.90 4.56 0.97
N MET A 72 9.71 3.49 0.95
CA MET A 72 9.63 2.40 1.93
C MET A 72 9.78 2.90 3.37
N GLY A 73 10.67 3.87 3.59
CA GLY A 73 10.92 4.44 4.91
C GLY A 73 9.71 5.10 5.58
N ILE A 74 8.66 5.46 4.83
CA ILE A 74 7.42 5.99 5.42
C ILE A 74 6.64 4.89 6.15
N ARG A 75 6.79 3.63 5.72
CA ARG A 75 5.97 2.50 6.17
C ARG A 75 6.65 1.66 7.25
N LEU A 76 7.96 1.81 7.44
CA LEU A 76 8.74 1.19 8.51
C LEU A 76 8.52 1.92 9.83
#